data_AF-A0A553KSX3-F1
#
_entry.id   AF-A0A553KSX3-F1
#
_cell.length_a   1.000
_cell.length_b   1.000
_cell.length_c   1.000
_cell.angle_alpha   90.00
_cell.angle_beta   90.00
_cell.angle_gamma   90.00
#
_symmetry.space_group_name_H-M   'P 1'
#
loop_
_entity.id
_entity.type
_entity.pdbx_description
1 polymer ?
#
loop_
_entity_poly.entity_id
_entity_poly.type
_entity_poly.pdbx_seq_one_letter_code
_entity_poly.pdbx_strand_id
1 'polypeptide(L)'
;MDAWKREVKRIRQATGLPIAYLNVAQEDSEAVRAAQEQAGWEIVQSGSSAGRTWMVAIWPAQWPDAARALLTLLLAKPEQACSAQEQVTAWLTEVAAGQPASPPNGLERLWAWRERRVCFLLESSRSEGLFELPALQPLLHDFFKGAPVSLFPIRPSHLLLAVPVSALDGGDTEDWLEWAFGLHDLISTELMENVRVILGPAVETPALLGQALDDCLRLSRALQKYRPRVMVADRRQFPLERWAASLPSDTASLLGDTLSRMMPAPKLSREQIETLETLFARQLNVSEAARQLFLHRNSLLYRLDKLTEETGLDPRQFPDAVLLQLFLLFRQH
;
A
#
# COMPACT_ATOMS: atom_id res chain seq x y z
N MET A 1 -5.41 29.75 -8.75
CA MET A 1 -5.91 30.88 -9.57
C MET A 1 -4.87 32.00 -9.75
N ASP A 2 -4.07 32.37 -8.73
CA ASP A 2 -3.12 33.50 -8.82
C ASP A 2 -1.81 33.27 -9.60
N ALA A 3 -1.54 32.04 -10.06
CA ALA A 3 -0.34 31.74 -10.83
C ALA A 3 -0.40 32.32 -12.25
N TRP A 4 -1.52 32.14 -12.96
CA TRP A 4 -1.68 32.58 -14.35
C TRP A 4 -1.70 34.08 -14.54
N LYS A 5 -2.36 34.82 -13.63
CA LYS A 5 -2.34 36.29 -13.63
C LYS A 5 -0.92 36.84 -13.45
N ARG A 6 -0.08 36.17 -12.65
CA ARG A 6 1.33 36.54 -12.46
C ARG A 6 2.18 36.18 -13.69
N GLU A 7 1.97 35.02 -14.28
CA GLU A 7 2.70 34.57 -15.47
C GLU A 7 2.41 35.45 -16.68
N VAL A 8 1.14 35.75 -16.95
CA VAL A 8 0.74 36.68 -18.03
C VAL A 8 1.33 38.07 -17.81
N LYS A 9 1.37 38.55 -16.55
CA LYS A 9 2.00 39.84 -16.22
C LYS A 9 3.52 39.79 -16.47
N ARG A 10 4.19 38.69 -16.13
CA ARG A 10 5.63 38.50 -16.38
C ARG A 10 5.94 38.48 -17.88
N ILE A 11 5.18 37.72 -18.66
CA ILE A 11 5.33 37.66 -20.13
C ILE A 11 5.14 39.05 -20.72
N ARG A 12 4.07 39.77 -20.33
CA ARG A 12 3.81 41.14 -20.80
C ARG A 12 4.94 42.11 -20.45
N GLN A 13 5.52 42.00 -19.26
CA GLN A 13 6.64 42.83 -18.83
C GLN A 13 7.94 42.51 -19.58
N ALA A 14 8.18 41.23 -19.90
CA ALA A 14 9.40 40.78 -20.57
C ALA A 14 9.38 41.00 -22.09
N THR A 15 8.23 40.79 -22.74
CA THR A 15 8.12 40.85 -24.21
C THR A 15 7.54 42.18 -24.71
N GLY A 16 6.83 42.92 -23.85
CA GLY A 16 6.08 44.12 -24.26
C GLY A 16 4.87 43.83 -25.15
N LEU A 17 4.59 42.55 -25.46
CA LEU A 17 3.54 42.14 -26.38
C LEU A 17 2.15 42.11 -25.72
N PRO A 18 1.08 42.35 -26.49
CA PRO A 18 -0.30 42.32 -25.99
C PRO A 18 -0.73 40.89 -25.64
N ILE A 19 -0.89 40.67 -24.33
CA ILE A 19 -1.44 39.44 -23.73
C ILE A 19 -2.36 39.80 -22.58
N ALA A 20 -3.51 39.14 -22.49
CA ALA A 20 -4.55 39.40 -21.51
C ALA A 20 -4.97 38.11 -20.78
N TYR A 21 -5.25 38.25 -19.49
CA TYR A 21 -5.83 37.20 -18.65
C TYR A 21 -7.26 37.61 -18.29
N LEU A 22 -8.22 36.76 -18.65
CA LEU A 22 -9.64 36.93 -18.36
C LEU A 22 -10.08 35.86 -17.35
N ASN A 23 -10.94 36.24 -16.40
CA ASN A 23 -11.51 35.33 -15.41
C ASN A 23 -12.98 35.69 -15.23
N VAL A 24 -13.87 34.83 -15.71
CA VAL A 24 -15.30 35.09 -15.83
C VAL A 24 -16.10 33.94 -15.19
N ALA A 25 -17.37 34.18 -14.89
CA ALA A 25 -18.27 33.11 -14.48
C ALA A 25 -18.40 32.09 -15.63
N GLN A 26 -18.52 30.81 -15.30
CA GLN A 26 -18.58 29.75 -16.31
C GLN A 26 -19.76 29.95 -17.29
N GLU A 27 -20.88 30.48 -16.78
CA GLU A 27 -22.09 30.79 -17.54
C GLU A 27 -21.87 31.88 -18.61
N ASP A 28 -20.98 32.84 -18.35
CA ASP A 28 -20.68 33.95 -19.27
C ASP A 28 -19.52 33.65 -20.23
N SER A 29 -18.89 32.48 -20.10
CA SER A 29 -17.59 32.20 -20.74
C SER A 29 -17.64 32.14 -22.27
N GLU A 30 -18.72 31.62 -22.85
CA GLU A 30 -18.90 31.57 -24.30
C GLU A 30 -19.16 32.96 -24.89
N ALA A 31 -19.96 33.79 -24.21
CA ALA A 31 -20.24 35.16 -24.63
C ALA A 31 -18.98 36.03 -24.61
N VAL A 32 -18.17 35.92 -23.54
CA VAL A 32 -16.89 36.64 -23.44
C VAL A 32 -15.87 36.15 -24.46
N ARG A 33 -15.82 34.84 -24.74
CA ARG A 33 -14.97 34.29 -25.80
C ARG A 33 -15.30 34.90 -27.16
N ALA A 34 -16.58 34.87 -27.54
CA ALA A 34 -17.04 35.39 -28.82
C ALA A 34 -16.76 36.89 -28.98
N ALA A 35 -16.93 37.68 -27.91
CA ALA A 35 -16.63 39.11 -27.93
C ALA A 35 -15.14 39.40 -28.13
N GLN A 36 -14.24 38.58 -27.57
CA GLN A 36 -12.79 38.73 -27.74
C GLN A 36 -12.35 38.35 -29.15
N GLU A 37 -12.88 37.24 -29.68
CA GLU A 37 -12.60 36.81 -31.05
C GLU A 37 -13.10 37.85 -32.08
N GLN A 38 -14.27 38.45 -31.87
CA GLN A 38 -14.78 39.56 -32.69
C GLN A 38 -13.93 40.83 -32.60
N ALA A 39 -13.35 41.11 -31.42
CA ALA A 39 -12.45 42.24 -31.23
C ALA A 39 -11.05 42.00 -31.83
N GLY A 40 -10.77 40.83 -32.40
CA GLY A 40 -9.49 40.50 -33.04
C GLY A 40 -8.48 39.82 -32.11
N TRP A 41 -8.89 39.40 -30.92
CA TRP A 41 -8.06 38.62 -29.99
C TRP A 41 -8.20 37.12 -30.26
N GLU A 42 -7.08 36.40 -30.17
CA GLU A 42 -7.04 34.94 -30.26
C GLU A 42 -6.90 34.33 -28.86
N ILE A 43 -7.80 33.42 -28.50
CA ILE A 43 -7.69 32.65 -27.26
C ILE A 43 -6.70 31.52 -27.48
N VAL A 44 -5.55 31.60 -26.80
CA VAL A 44 -4.47 30.60 -26.89
C VAL A 44 -4.58 29.52 -25.82
N GLN A 45 -5.25 29.81 -24.71
CA GLN A 45 -5.49 28.84 -23.65
C GLN A 45 -6.74 29.18 -22.83
N SER A 46 -7.47 28.16 -22.37
CA SER A 46 -8.58 28.32 -21.43
C SER A 46 -8.69 27.16 -20.45
N GLY A 47 -9.30 27.39 -19.28
CA GLY A 47 -9.60 26.33 -18.33
C GLY A 47 -10.70 26.71 -17.35
N SER A 48 -11.33 25.71 -16.75
CA SER A 48 -12.35 25.88 -15.71
C SER A 48 -11.85 25.41 -14.35
N SER A 49 -12.22 26.13 -13.28
CA SER A 49 -11.94 25.76 -11.89
C SER A 49 -12.97 26.41 -10.97
N ALA A 50 -13.63 25.62 -10.11
CA ALA A 50 -14.57 26.10 -9.08
C ALA A 50 -15.64 27.08 -9.60
N GLY A 51 -16.32 26.73 -10.72
CA GLY A 51 -17.40 27.52 -11.30
C GLY A 51 -16.98 28.79 -12.05
N ARG A 52 -15.67 29.01 -12.25
CA ARG A 52 -15.11 30.12 -13.03
C ARG A 52 -14.27 29.62 -14.19
N THR A 53 -14.36 30.31 -15.32
CA THR A 53 -13.56 30.05 -16.51
C THR A 53 -12.49 31.13 -16.64
N TRP A 54 -11.24 30.71 -16.74
CA TRP A 54 -10.12 31.59 -17.07
C TRP A 54 -9.68 31.38 -18.51
N MET A 55 -9.22 32.45 -19.14
CA MET A 55 -8.79 32.46 -20.53
C MET A 55 -7.57 33.36 -20.70
N VAL A 56 -6.63 32.95 -21.54
CA VAL A 56 -5.48 33.77 -21.94
C VAL A 56 -5.64 34.10 -23.42
N ALA A 57 -5.65 35.40 -23.72
CA ALA A 57 -5.86 35.94 -25.04
C ALA A 57 -4.62 36.72 -25.50
N ILE A 58 -4.28 36.61 -26.79
CA ILE A 58 -3.22 37.40 -27.43
C ILE A 58 -3.76 38.15 -28.64
N TRP A 59 -3.06 39.19 -29.06
CA TRP A 59 -3.33 39.85 -30.33
C TRP A 59 -2.45 39.25 -31.43
N PRO A 60 -2.95 38.32 -32.27
CA PRO A 60 -2.12 37.50 -33.15
C PRO A 60 -1.23 38.30 -34.10
N ALA A 61 -1.69 39.45 -34.59
CA ALA A 61 -0.94 40.30 -35.52
C ALA A 61 0.37 40.87 -34.95
N GLN A 62 0.55 40.90 -33.63
CA GLN A 62 1.75 41.41 -32.97
C GLN A 62 2.67 40.29 -32.44
N TRP A 63 2.25 39.03 -32.56
CA TRP A 63 3.02 37.89 -32.09
C TRP A 63 3.65 37.13 -33.27
N PRO A 64 4.97 36.95 -33.30
CA PRO A 64 5.62 36.09 -34.30
C PRO A 64 5.09 34.65 -34.22
N ASP A 65 4.94 33.97 -35.36
CA ASP A 65 4.36 32.62 -35.40
C ASP A 65 5.12 31.60 -34.54
N ALA A 66 6.45 31.70 -34.48
CA ALA A 66 7.27 30.87 -33.60
C ALA A 66 6.98 31.13 -32.10
N ALA A 67 6.73 32.39 -31.73
CA ALA A 67 6.38 32.76 -30.36
C ALA A 67 4.94 32.33 -30.01
N ARG A 68 4.02 32.36 -30.97
CA ARG A 68 2.64 31.84 -30.82
C ARG A 68 2.65 30.34 -30.55
N ALA A 69 3.45 29.57 -31.28
CA ALA A 69 3.60 28.13 -31.04
C ALA A 69 4.23 27.82 -29.67
N LEU A 70 5.20 28.61 -29.23
CA LEU A 70 5.83 28.46 -27.92
C LEU A 70 4.91 28.89 -26.77
N LEU A 71 4.02 29.87 -26.98
CA LEU A 71 3.01 30.24 -25.99
C LEU A 71 2.11 29.07 -25.64
N THR A 72 1.73 28.23 -26.61
CA THR A 72 0.92 27.04 -26.34
C THR A 72 1.65 26.04 -25.44
N LEU A 73 2.98 25.95 -25.50
CA LEU A 73 3.82 25.14 -24.61
C LEU A 73 4.04 25.80 -23.24
N LEU A 74 4.23 27.12 -23.22
CA LEU A 74 4.52 27.89 -22.01
C LEU A 74 3.27 28.17 -21.17
N LEU A 75 2.12 28.26 -21.84
CA LEU A 75 0.77 28.38 -21.28
C LEU A 75 0.00 27.07 -21.36
N ALA A 76 0.58 25.98 -21.90
CA ALA A 76 0.07 24.64 -21.63
C ALA A 76 -0.11 24.58 -20.12
N LYS A 77 -1.27 24.08 -19.65
CA LYS A 77 -1.33 23.67 -18.26
C LYS A 77 -0.04 22.87 -18.02
N PRO A 78 0.74 23.11 -16.95
CA PRO A 78 1.40 21.95 -16.40
C PRO A 78 0.24 20.97 -16.22
N GLU A 79 0.16 19.90 -17.03
CA GLU A 79 -0.74 18.76 -16.75
C GLU A 79 -0.69 18.62 -15.24
N GLN A 80 -1.78 18.98 -14.54
CA GLN A 80 -1.80 19.39 -13.13
C GLN A 80 -0.55 18.86 -12.46
N ALA A 81 0.55 19.65 -12.34
CA ALA A 81 1.89 19.08 -12.09
C ALA A 81 1.76 18.11 -10.94
N CYS A 82 1.56 16.84 -11.28
CA CYS A 82 0.91 15.93 -10.37
C CYS A 82 1.99 15.78 -9.33
N SER A 83 1.69 16.14 -8.08
CA SER A 83 2.76 16.20 -7.09
C SER A 83 3.49 14.87 -7.19
N ALA A 84 4.81 14.84 -7.03
CA ALA A 84 5.53 13.58 -7.21
C ALA A 84 4.95 12.46 -6.31
N GLN A 85 4.18 12.84 -5.26
CA GLN A 85 3.40 11.96 -4.40
C GLN A 85 2.18 11.39 -5.12
N GLU A 86 1.41 12.22 -5.82
CA GLU A 86 0.26 11.80 -6.62
C GLU A 86 0.68 10.87 -7.78
N GLN A 87 1.79 11.18 -8.47
CA GLN A 87 2.34 10.32 -9.53
C GLN A 87 2.75 8.95 -8.99
N VAL A 88 3.45 8.92 -7.85
CA VAL A 88 3.82 7.68 -7.17
C VAL A 88 2.58 6.94 -6.68
N THR A 89 1.60 7.65 -6.12
CA THR A 89 0.35 7.04 -5.63
C THR A 89 -0.42 6.38 -6.77
N ALA A 90 -0.51 7.03 -7.93
CA ALA A 90 -1.13 6.46 -9.13
C ALA A 90 -0.38 5.19 -9.59
N TRP A 91 0.95 5.27 -9.71
CA TRP A 91 1.78 4.11 -10.05
C TRP A 91 1.62 2.94 -9.06
N LEU A 92 1.68 3.21 -7.76
CA LEU A 92 1.48 2.19 -6.71
C LEU A 92 0.08 1.59 -6.74
N THR A 93 -0.93 2.37 -7.16
CA THR A 93 -2.29 1.88 -7.34
C THR A 93 -2.39 0.87 -8.49
N GLU A 94 -1.69 1.12 -9.61
CA GLU A 94 -1.56 0.19 -10.73
C GLU A 94 -0.80 -1.08 -10.32
N VAL A 95 0.33 -0.93 -9.62
CA VAL A 95 1.13 -2.06 -9.08
C VAL A 95 0.26 -2.95 -8.19
N ALA A 96 -0.48 -2.36 -7.25
CA ALA A 96 -1.38 -3.12 -6.40
C ALA A 96 -2.40 -3.91 -7.22
N ALA A 97 -2.89 -3.34 -8.33
CA ALA A 97 -3.87 -3.95 -9.23
C ALA A 97 -3.32 -5.14 -10.03
N GLY A 98 -2.02 -5.45 -9.87
CA GLY A 98 -1.35 -6.51 -10.60
C GLY A 98 -1.04 -6.12 -12.04
N GLN A 99 -1.11 -4.83 -12.37
CA GLN A 99 -0.75 -4.34 -13.70
C GLN A 99 0.77 -4.15 -13.78
N PRO A 100 1.41 -4.49 -14.91
CA PRO A 100 2.84 -4.24 -15.11
C PRO A 100 3.07 -2.73 -15.25
N ALA A 101 3.34 -2.05 -14.14
CA ALA A 101 3.54 -0.61 -14.10
C ALA A 101 5.01 -0.29 -13.77
N SER A 102 5.68 0.43 -14.67
CA SER A 102 7.04 0.93 -14.44
C SER A 102 7.01 2.19 -13.58
N PRO A 103 8.03 2.43 -12.73
CA PRO A 103 8.09 3.64 -11.94
C PRO A 103 8.10 4.89 -12.84
N PRO A 104 7.51 6.02 -12.39
CA PRO A 104 7.53 7.27 -13.13
C PRO A 104 8.95 7.69 -13.55
N ASN A 105 9.09 8.21 -14.77
CA ASN A 105 10.38 8.66 -15.29
C ASN A 105 10.96 9.82 -14.45
N GLY A 106 12.23 9.73 -14.08
CA GLY A 106 12.90 10.79 -13.31
C GLY A 106 12.47 10.90 -11.85
N LEU A 107 11.81 9.86 -11.31
CA LEU A 107 11.31 9.82 -9.94
C LEU A 107 12.37 10.16 -8.89
N GLU A 108 13.60 9.69 -9.06
CA GLU A 108 14.71 9.97 -8.13
C GLU A 108 15.10 11.46 -8.09
N ARG A 109 14.92 12.19 -9.20
CA ARG A 109 15.19 13.63 -9.27
C ARG A 109 14.07 14.45 -8.66
N LEU A 110 12.83 13.98 -8.84
CA LEU A 110 11.63 14.63 -8.31
C LEU A 110 11.44 14.36 -6.81
N TRP A 111 11.91 13.21 -6.33
CA TRP A 111 11.74 12.72 -4.98
C TRP A 111 13.07 12.20 -4.40
N ALA A 112 14.04 13.10 -4.24
CA ALA A 112 15.37 12.76 -3.73
C ALA A 112 15.36 12.49 -2.21
N TRP A 113 15.24 11.23 -1.81
CA TRP A 113 15.41 10.83 -0.42
C TRP A 113 16.86 11.00 0.03
N ARG A 114 17.05 11.50 1.26
CA ARG A 114 18.36 11.64 1.90
C ARG A 114 18.75 10.41 2.74
N GLU A 115 17.80 9.54 3.00
CA GLU A 115 17.96 8.34 3.83
C GLU A 115 16.96 7.24 3.41
N ARG A 116 17.24 6.01 3.85
CA ARG A 116 16.36 4.85 3.69
C ARG A 116 15.02 5.07 4.38
N ARG A 117 13.96 4.47 3.83
CA ARG A 117 12.62 4.53 4.42
C ARG A 117 12.03 3.15 4.60
N VAL A 118 11.52 2.87 5.79
CA VAL A 118 10.80 1.63 6.11
C VAL A 118 9.37 1.72 5.62
N CYS A 119 8.91 0.68 4.93
CA CYS A 119 7.54 0.58 4.45
C CYS A 119 6.63 -0.05 5.49
N PHE A 120 5.49 0.59 5.79
CA PHE A 120 4.39 -0.01 6.55
C PHE A 120 3.16 -0.02 5.67
N LEU A 121 2.59 -1.20 5.42
CA LEU A 121 1.31 -1.32 4.72
C LEU A 121 0.21 -1.48 5.76
N LEU A 122 -0.72 -0.54 5.77
CA LEU A 122 -1.93 -0.58 6.57
C LEU A 122 -3.07 -1.06 5.68
N GLU A 123 -3.83 -2.03 6.17
CA GLU A 123 -5.00 -2.55 5.50
C GLU A 123 -6.19 -2.48 6.45
N SER A 124 -7.22 -1.73 6.05
CA SER A 124 -8.48 -1.66 6.78
C SER A 124 -9.25 -2.98 6.64
N SER A 125 -9.80 -3.46 7.75
CA SER A 125 -10.72 -4.62 7.71
C SER A 125 -12.09 -4.28 7.14
N ARG A 126 -12.41 -3.00 6.90
CA ARG A 126 -13.67 -2.55 6.30
C ARG A 126 -13.52 -2.43 4.79
N SER A 127 -14.48 -2.95 4.03
CA SER A 127 -14.51 -2.87 2.57
C SER A 127 -14.82 -1.45 2.05
N GLU A 128 -15.46 -0.63 2.89
CA GLU A 128 -15.89 0.73 2.57
C GLU A 128 -15.39 1.67 3.67
N GLY A 129 -14.38 2.46 3.34
CA GLY A 129 -13.75 3.39 4.26
C GLY A 129 -12.28 3.53 3.92
N LEU A 130 -11.97 4.54 3.09
CA LEU A 130 -10.61 5.07 3.08
C LEU A 130 -10.27 5.44 4.53
N PHE A 131 -9.04 5.18 4.96
CA PHE A 131 -8.48 5.93 6.09
C PHE A 131 -8.77 7.41 5.79
N GLU A 132 -9.57 8.08 6.61
CA GLU A 132 -9.77 9.51 6.47
C GLU A 132 -8.41 10.16 6.74
N LEU A 133 -7.64 10.41 5.68
CA LEU A 133 -6.30 10.99 5.79
C LEU A 133 -6.26 12.24 6.67
N PRO A 134 -7.29 13.12 6.67
CA PRO A 134 -7.32 14.26 7.60
C PRO A 134 -7.33 13.87 9.09
N ALA A 135 -7.93 12.73 9.45
CA ALA A 135 -7.95 12.22 10.83
C ALA A 135 -6.68 11.44 11.18
N LEU A 136 -6.14 10.69 10.22
CA LEU A 136 -4.96 9.85 10.43
C LEU A 136 -3.65 10.65 10.43
N GLN A 137 -3.56 11.70 9.61
CA GLN A 137 -2.33 12.47 9.43
C GLN A 137 -1.81 13.12 10.74
N PRO A 138 -2.64 13.74 11.60
CA PRO A 138 -2.20 14.23 12.91
C PRO A 138 -1.69 13.11 13.82
N LEU A 139 -2.39 11.98 13.89
CA LEU A 139 -2.00 10.84 14.72
C LEU A 139 -0.64 10.27 14.30
N LEU A 140 -0.42 10.09 12.99
CA LEU A 140 0.87 9.64 12.47
C LEU A 140 1.96 10.68 12.67
N HIS A 141 1.65 11.98 12.53
CA HIS A 141 2.60 13.05 12.80
C HIS A 141 3.08 13.01 14.25
N ASP A 142 2.18 12.86 15.21
CA ASP A 142 2.51 12.78 16.63
C ASP A 142 3.26 11.48 16.96
N PHE A 143 2.80 10.34 16.43
CA PHE A 143 3.43 9.02 16.64
C PHE A 143 4.88 8.97 16.14
N PHE A 144 5.15 9.57 14.98
CA PHE A 144 6.50 9.66 14.41
C PHE A 144 7.24 10.95 14.78
N LYS A 145 6.83 11.64 15.86
CA LYS A 145 7.52 12.81 16.42
C LYS A 145 7.78 13.92 15.39
N GLY A 146 6.86 14.11 14.45
CA GLY A 146 6.93 15.11 13.39
C GLY A 146 7.82 14.76 12.20
N ALA A 147 8.30 13.52 12.09
CA ALA A 147 9.11 13.09 10.95
C ALA A 147 8.33 13.18 9.62
N PRO A 148 9.03 13.45 8.50
CA PRO A 148 8.39 13.62 7.19
C PRO A 148 7.99 12.27 6.59
N VAL A 149 6.92 11.66 7.10
CA VAL A 149 6.35 10.38 6.61
C VAL A 149 5.66 10.60 5.27
N SER A 150 5.93 9.74 4.28
CA SER A 150 5.21 9.77 3.00
C SER A 150 4.01 8.83 3.06
N LEU A 151 2.83 9.33 2.66
CA LEU A 151 1.55 8.62 2.73
C LEU A 151 1.05 8.34 1.31
N PHE A 152 0.79 7.07 0.99
CA PHE A 152 0.30 6.65 -0.33
C PHE A 152 -1.00 5.86 -0.17
N PRO A 153 -2.17 6.50 -0.31
CA PRO A 153 -3.47 5.80 -0.26
C PRO A 153 -3.64 4.94 -1.52
N ILE A 154 -3.88 3.64 -1.38
CA ILE A 154 -3.91 2.66 -2.47
C ILE A 154 -5.22 1.88 -2.43
N ARG A 155 -6.14 2.15 -3.37
CA ARG A 155 -7.50 1.55 -3.41
C ARG A 155 -8.26 1.73 -2.05
N PRO A 156 -9.57 1.44 -1.91
CA PRO A 156 -10.32 2.02 -0.78
C PRO A 156 -9.89 1.51 0.60
N SER A 157 -9.05 0.47 0.70
CA SER A 157 -8.71 -0.19 1.97
C SER A 157 -7.23 -0.23 2.34
N HIS A 158 -6.30 0.26 1.51
CA HIS A 158 -4.86 0.20 1.83
C HIS A 158 -4.21 1.57 1.90
N LEU A 159 -3.24 1.71 2.79
CA LEU A 159 -2.37 2.87 2.92
C LEU A 159 -0.92 2.40 3.11
N LEU A 160 -0.03 2.81 2.20
CA LEU A 160 1.39 2.56 2.35
C LEU A 160 2.06 3.79 2.98
N LEU A 161 2.78 3.58 4.07
CA LEU A 161 3.65 4.57 4.70
C LEU A 161 5.09 4.30 4.28
N ALA A 162 5.85 5.35 3.96
CA ALA A 162 7.30 5.28 3.87
C ALA A 162 7.91 6.22 4.92
N VAL A 163 8.40 5.62 6.01
CA VAL A 163 8.88 6.30 7.21
C VAL A 163 10.41 6.37 7.18
N PRO A 164 11.04 7.55 7.35
CA PRO A 164 12.49 7.64 7.47
C PRO A 164 13.03 6.75 8.60
N VAL A 165 14.14 6.04 8.37
CA VAL A 165 14.74 5.18 9.40
C VAL A 165 15.12 6.00 10.64
N SER A 166 15.54 7.25 10.47
CA SER A 166 15.84 8.18 11.57
C SER A 166 14.66 8.45 12.51
N ALA A 167 13.42 8.24 12.06
CA ALA A 167 12.21 8.42 12.88
C ALA A 167 11.90 7.20 13.76
N LEU A 168 12.54 6.06 13.49
CA LEU A 168 12.33 4.81 14.20
C LEU A 168 13.49 4.61 15.17
N ASP A 169 13.19 4.67 16.47
CA ASP A 169 14.14 4.29 17.50
C ASP A 169 14.40 2.77 17.36
N GLY A 170 15.64 2.38 17.06
CA GLY A 170 15.96 0.97 16.77
C GLY A 170 17.42 0.65 16.42
N GLY A 171 18.28 1.64 16.13
CA GLY A 171 19.69 1.38 15.81
C GLY A 171 19.91 0.45 14.61
N ASP A 172 21.10 -0.14 14.49
CA ASP A 172 21.52 -1.01 13.38
C ASP A 172 20.77 -2.37 13.31
N THR A 173 19.88 -2.71 14.26
CA THR A 173 19.30 -4.06 14.37
C THR A 173 18.12 -4.35 13.43
N GLU A 174 17.66 -3.38 12.62
CA GLU A 174 16.53 -3.54 11.66
C GLU A 174 15.31 -4.29 12.23
N ASP A 175 15.00 -4.09 13.51
CA ASP A 175 13.83 -4.67 14.19
C ASP A 175 12.78 -3.59 14.45
N TRP A 176 11.94 -3.36 13.45
CA TRP A 176 10.87 -2.34 13.50
C TRP A 176 9.50 -2.96 13.79
N LEU A 177 9.45 -4.21 14.24
CA LEU A 177 8.19 -4.91 14.47
C LEU A 177 7.39 -4.28 15.62
N GLU A 178 8.06 -3.78 16.66
CA GLU A 178 7.42 -3.04 17.76
C GLU A 178 6.71 -1.78 17.28
N TRP A 179 7.26 -1.08 16.28
CA TRP A 179 6.62 0.09 15.66
C TRP A 179 5.36 -0.30 14.89
N ALA A 180 5.35 -1.48 14.25
CA ALA A 180 4.16 -1.99 13.59
C ALA A 180 3.05 -2.36 14.60
N PHE A 181 3.41 -2.91 15.76
CA PHE A 181 2.47 -3.10 16.87
C PHE A 181 1.93 -1.77 17.39
N GLY A 182 2.80 -0.79 17.64
CA GLY A 182 2.39 0.55 18.08
C GLY A 182 1.43 1.23 17.09
N LEU A 183 1.67 1.11 15.78
CA LEU A 183 0.76 1.62 14.76
C LEU A 183 -0.61 0.92 14.79
N HIS A 184 -0.62 -0.41 14.94
CA HIS A 184 -1.86 -1.18 15.07
C HIS A 184 -2.66 -0.72 16.29
N ASP A 185 -2.01 -0.60 17.43
CA ASP A 185 -2.65 -0.21 18.70
C ASP A 185 -3.16 1.23 18.65
N LEU A 186 -2.36 2.17 18.11
CA LEU A 186 -2.75 3.57 17.93
C LEU A 186 -4.04 3.69 17.13
N ILE A 187 -4.10 3.07 15.95
CA ILE A 187 -5.24 3.19 15.05
C ILE A 187 -6.45 2.43 15.60
N SER A 188 -6.23 1.26 16.19
CA SER A 188 -7.32 0.48 16.79
C SER A 188 -7.94 1.19 18.00
N THR A 189 -7.15 1.97 18.74
CA THR A 189 -7.63 2.70 19.92
C THR A 189 -8.25 4.05 19.57
N GLU A 190 -7.54 4.88 18.79
CA GLU A 190 -7.96 6.27 18.50
C GLU A 190 -9.06 6.34 17.45
N LEU A 191 -9.01 5.49 16.44
CA LEU A 191 -9.98 5.49 15.34
C LEU A 191 -11.05 4.40 15.50
N MET A 192 -10.91 3.50 16.49
CA MET A 192 -11.79 2.33 16.66
C MET A 192 -11.89 1.46 15.40
N GLU A 193 -10.79 1.39 14.63
CA GLU A 193 -10.69 0.65 13.39
C GLU A 193 -9.75 -0.54 13.52
N ASN A 194 -10.22 -1.73 13.11
CA ASN A 194 -9.34 -2.89 13.02
C ASN A 194 -8.47 -2.77 11.77
N VAL A 195 -7.21 -2.42 11.98
CA VAL A 195 -6.21 -2.32 10.91
C VAL A 195 -5.22 -3.48 10.99
N ARG A 196 -4.93 -4.10 9.85
CA ARG A 196 -3.78 -4.99 9.73
C ARG A 196 -2.56 -4.17 9.31
N VAL A 197 -1.43 -4.38 9.97
CA VAL A 197 -0.17 -3.70 9.69
C VAL A 197 0.87 -4.73 9.23
N ILE A 198 1.38 -4.55 8.01
CA ILE A 198 2.46 -5.36 7.46
C ILE A 198 3.73 -4.50 7.36
N LEU A 199 4.78 -4.95 8.02
CA LEU A 199 6.10 -4.36 7.96
C LEU A 199 6.85 -4.86 6.72
N GLY A 200 7.09 -3.93 5.79
CA GLY A 200 7.81 -4.14 4.54
C GLY A 200 9.32 -3.90 4.67
N PRO A 201 10.06 -4.02 3.55
CA PRO A 201 11.49 -3.74 3.55
C PRO A 201 11.76 -2.24 3.71
N ALA A 202 12.99 -1.92 4.15
CA ALA A 202 13.51 -0.56 4.02
C ALA A 202 14.02 -0.33 2.60
N VAL A 203 13.49 0.70 1.95
CA VAL A 203 13.80 1.09 0.57
C VAL A 203 14.77 2.27 0.55
N GLU A 204 15.77 2.21 -0.31
CA GLU A 204 16.75 3.29 -0.53
C GLU A 204 16.25 4.32 -1.53
N THR A 205 15.52 3.88 -2.55
CA THR A 205 15.00 4.74 -3.62
C THR A 205 13.48 4.56 -3.78
N PRO A 206 12.76 5.63 -4.19
CA PRO A 206 11.32 5.55 -4.42
C PRO A 206 10.91 4.51 -5.48
N ALA A 207 11.79 4.19 -6.44
CA ALA A 207 11.54 3.18 -7.46
C ALA A 207 11.34 1.77 -6.89
N LEU A 208 11.83 1.49 -5.68
CA LEU A 208 11.66 0.22 -4.99
C LEU A 208 10.31 0.10 -4.25
N LEU A 209 9.54 1.19 -4.13
CA LEU A 209 8.25 1.17 -3.42
C LEU A 209 7.25 0.20 -4.05
N GLY A 210 7.25 0.05 -5.38
CA GLY A 210 6.37 -0.90 -6.07
C GLY A 210 6.66 -2.35 -5.67
N GLN A 211 7.93 -2.73 -5.60
CA GLN A 211 8.33 -4.06 -5.14
C GLN A 211 7.99 -4.28 -3.67
N ALA A 212 8.29 -3.29 -2.81
CA ALA A 212 7.96 -3.34 -1.39
C ALA A 212 6.45 -3.50 -1.16
N LEU A 213 5.63 -2.79 -1.94
CA LEU A 213 4.18 -2.89 -1.90
C LEU A 213 3.68 -4.28 -2.32
N ASP A 214 4.16 -4.80 -3.45
CA ASP A 214 3.77 -6.13 -3.92
C ASP A 214 4.11 -7.22 -2.90
N ASP A 215 5.29 -7.16 -2.28
CA ASP A 215 5.69 -8.08 -1.22
C ASP A 215 4.74 -8.01 0.00
N CYS A 216 4.41 -6.80 0.45
CA CYS A 216 3.47 -6.61 1.56
C CYS A 216 2.06 -7.11 1.22
N LEU A 217 1.57 -6.85 0.01
CA LEU A 217 0.25 -7.31 -0.45
C LEU A 217 0.19 -8.83 -0.56
N ARG A 218 1.25 -9.50 -1.04
CA ARG A 218 1.34 -10.96 -1.08
C ARG A 218 1.28 -11.57 0.32
N LEU A 219 2.02 -11.01 1.28
CA LEU A 219 1.95 -11.46 2.66
C LEU A 219 0.54 -11.20 3.25
N SER A 220 -0.06 -10.04 3.00
CA SER A 220 -1.41 -9.80 3.54
C SER A 220 -2.45 -10.79 2.99
N ARG A 221 -2.43 -11.07 1.68
CA ARG A 221 -3.29 -12.10 1.06
C ARG A 221 -3.07 -13.48 1.69
N ALA A 222 -1.81 -13.85 1.94
CA ALA A 222 -1.48 -15.11 2.61
C ALA A 222 -2.04 -15.17 4.04
N LEU A 223 -1.91 -14.08 4.81
CA LEU A 223 -2.45 -14.01 6.17
C LEU A 223 -3.98 -14.00 6.17
N GLN A 224 -4.63 -13.25 5.27
CA GLN A 224 -6.08 -13.30 5.09
C GLN A 224 -6.59 -14.73 4.89
N LYS A 225 -5.88 -15.49 4.05
CA LYS A 225 -6.26 -16.85 3.66
C LYS A 225 -5.99 -17.88 4.75
N TYR A 226 -4.80 -17.86 5.35
CA TYR A 226 -4.32 -18.94 6.23
C TYR A 226 -4.25 -18.58 7.71
N ARG A 227 -4.19 -17.29 8.04
CA ARG A 227 -3.97 -16.77 9.41
C ARG A 227 -4.75 -15.47 9.65
N PRO A 228 -6.09 -15.44 9.49
CA PRO A 228 -6.87 -14.19 9.46
C PRO A 228 -6.79 -13.37 10.75
N ARG A 229 -6.47 -14.02 11.89
CA ARG A 229 -6.32 -13.38 13.20
C ARG A 229 -4.98 -12.65 13.40
N VAL A 230 -4.02 -12.85 12.50
CA VAL A 230 -2.74 -12.13 12.56
C VAL A 230 -2.95 -10.72 12.00
N MET A 231 -2.87 -9.74 12.90
CA MET A 231 -3.07 -8.33 12.58
C MET A 231 -1.76 -7.56 12.37
N VAL A 232 -0.64 -8.06 12.88
CA VAL A 232 0.68 -7.45 12.71
C VAL A 232 1.65 -8.53 12.25
N ALA A 233 2.43 -8.26 11.21
CA ALA A 233 3.43 -9.19 10.69
C ALA A 233 4.62 -8.48 10.01
N ASP A 234 5.80 -9.09 10.13
CA ASP A 234 6.99 -8.72 9.35
C ASP A 234 7.08 -9.59 8.07
N ARG A 235 7.56 -9.00 6.97
CA ARG A 235 7.82 -9.70 5.70
C ARG A 235 8.62 -11.02 5.82
N ARG A 236 9.46 -11.15 6.85
CA ARG A 236 10.32 -12.31 7.16
C ARG A 236 9.54 -13.45 7.81
N GLN A 237 8.37 -13.17 8.34
CA GLN A 237 7.50 -14.16 8.98
C GLN A 237 6.59 -14.85 7.94
N PHE A 238 5.99 -15.98 8.34
CA PHE A 238 5.01 -16.73 7.55
C PHE A 238 5.45 -17.15 6.13
N PRO A 239 6.68 -17.68 5.94
CA PRO A 239 7.17 -18.08 4.62
C PRO A 239 6.33 -19.19 3.99
N LEU A 240 5.79 -20.11 4.82
CA LEU A 240 4.99 -21.24 4.34
C LEU A 240 3.62 -20.77 3.80
N GLU A 241 2.96 -19.85 4.51
CA GLU A 241 1.70 -19.26 4.10
C GLU A 241 1.87 -18.44 2.82
N ARG A 242 2.95 -17.67 2.70
CA ARG A 242 3.30 -16.93 1.48
C ARG A 242 3.51 -17.87 0.29
N TRP A 243 4.25 -18.96 0.50
CA TRP A 243 4.44 -19.98 -0.53
C TRP A 243 3.10 -20.61 -0.92
N ALA A 244 2.28 -21.04 0.04
CA ALA A 244 0.99 -21.66 -0.26
C ALA A 244 0.04 -20.69 -1.00
N ALA A 245 0.07 -19.40 -0.65
CA ALA A 245 -0.71 -18.37 -1.34
C ALA A 245 -0.22 -18.07 -2.76
N SER A 246 1.04 -18.40 -3.08
CA SER A 246 1.59 -18.25 -4.44
C SER A 246 1.14 -19.35 -5.41
N LEU A 247 0.59 -20.45 -4.89
CA LEU A 247 0.11 -21.55 -5.71
C LEU A 247 -1.20 -21.18 -6.42
N PRO A 248 -1.38 -21.60 -7.69
CA PRO A 248 -2.69 -21.56 -8.33
C PRO A 248 -3.76 -22.27 -7.50
N SER A 249 -5.00 -21.79 -7.54
CA SER A 249 -6.13 -22.33 -6.76
C SER A 249 -6.28 -23.84 -6.94
N ASP A 250 -6.18 -24.31 -8.18
CA ASP A 250 -6.41 -25.70 -8.55
C ASP A 250 -5.30 -26.59 -7.99
N THR A 251 -4.06 -26.10 -7.99
CA THR A 251 -2.91 -26.79 -7.39
C THR A 251 -3.05 -26.86 -5.87
N ALA A 252 -3.46 -25.77 -5.22
CA ALA A 252 -3.68 -25.74 -3.78
C ALA A 252 -4.81 -26.72 -3.36
N SER A 253 -5.90 -26.78 -4.12
CA SER A 253 -7.01 -27.71 -3.89
C SER A 253 -6.57 -29.17 -4.08
N LEU A 254 -5.86 -29.48 -5.18
CA LEU A 254 -5.35 -30.82 -5.44
C LEU A 254 -4.39 -31.31 -4.35
N LEU A 255 -3.55 -30.42 -3.82
CA LEU A 255 -2.65 -30.73 -2.71
C LEU A 255 -3.44 -31.03 -1.43
N GLY A 256 -4.42 -30.20 -1.08
CA GLY A 256 -5.30 -30.43 0.07
C GLY A 256 -6.04 -31.77 -0.01
N ASP A 257 -6.59 -32.09 -1.18
CA ASP A 257 -7.26 -33.36 -1.47
C ASP A 257 -6.32 -34.56 -1.35
N THR A 258 -5.09 -34.42 -1.84
CA THR A 258 -4.08 -35.49 -1.80
C THR A 258 -3.63 -35.76 -0.36
N LEU A 259 -3.34 -34.70 0.40
CA LEU A 259 -2.99 -34.81 1.82
C LEU A 259 -4.12 -35.46 2.63
N SER A 260 -5.37 -35.08 2.34
CA SER A 260 -6.55 -35.65 3.00
C SER A 260 -6.72 -37.15 2.71
N ARG A 261 -6.39 -37.62 1.51
CA ARG A 261 -6.41 -39.05 1.15
C ARG A 261 -5.27 -39.86 1.74
N MET A 262 -4.13 -39.23 2.04
CA MET A 262 -2.98 -39.89 2.67
C MET A 262 -3.22 -40.19 4.14
N MET A 263 -4.19 -39.53 4.80
CA MET A 263 -4.51 -39.71 6.20
C MET A 263 -5.75 -40.61 6.40
N PRO A 264 -5.68 -41.68 7.21
CA PRO A 264 -6.81 -42.58 7.49
C PRO A 264 -8.00 -41.89 8.18
N ALA A 265 -7.73 -40.83 8.96
CA ALA A 265 -8.73 -40.03 9.66
C ALA A 265 -8.66 -38.55 9.21
N PRO A 266 -9.42 -38.12 8.19
CA PRO A 266 -9.30 -36.78 7.61
C PRO A 266 -9.92 -35.66 8.46
N LYS A 267 -10.57 -35.97 9.59
CA LYS A 267 -11.22 -34.96 10.46
C LYS A 267 -10.60 -34.95 11.85
N LEU A 268 -9.60 -34.10 12.01
CA LEU A 268 -9.03 -33.79 13.32
C LEU A 268 -10.04 -33.01 14.18
N SER A 269 -10.12 -33.35 15.47
CA SER A 269 -10.90 -32.60 16.45
C SER A 269 -10.27 -31.23 16.73
N ARG A 270 -11.05 -30.27 17.25
CA ARG A 270 -10.51 -28.94 17.63
C ARG A 270 -9.33 -29.03 18.61
N GLU A 271 -9.40 -29.96 19.55
CA GLU A 271 -8.34 -30.21 20.54
C GLU A 271 -7.06 -30.74 19.89
N GLN A 272 -7.19 -31.65 18.93
CA GLN A 272 -6.06 -32.19 18.16
C GLN A 272 -5.39 -31.11 17.31
N ILE A 273 -6.20 -30.25 16.70
CA ILE A 273 -5.73 -29.13 15.89
C ILE A 273 -4.94 -28.15 16.77
N GLU A 274 -5.51 -27.73 17.89
CA GLU A 274 -4.85 -26.84 18.85
C GLU A 274 -3.56 -27.46 19.41
N THR A 275 -3.57 -28.77 19.65
CA THR A 275 -2.39 -29.52 20.10
C THR A 275 -1.27 -29.46 19.06
N LEU A 276 -1.56 -29.74 17.78
CA LEU A 276 -0.59 -29.69 16.69
C LEU A 276 -0.09 -28.26 16.43
N GLU A 277 -1.00 -27.29 16.32
CA GLU A 277 -0.66 -25.88 16.13
C GLU A 277 0.29 -25.38 17.23
N THR A 278 0.02 -25.75 18.49
CA THR A 278 0.87 -25.38 19.63
C THR A 278 2.22 -26.11 19.60
N LEU A 279 2.23 -27.40 19.26
CA LEU A 279 3.46 -28.17 19.12
C LEU A 279 4.37 -27.57 18.03
N PHE A 280 3.82 -27.22 16.87
CA PHE A 280 4.56 -26.60 15.77
C PHE A 280 5.03 -25.18 16.11
N ALA A 281 4.20 -24.37 16.76
CA ALA A 281 4.60 -23.05 17.26
C ALA A 281 5.76 -23.11 18.28
N ARG A 282 5.92 -24.24 18.98
CA ARG A 282 7.02 -24.51 19.91
C ARG A 282 8.13 -25.37 19.31
N GLN A 283 8.25 -25.44 17.98
CA GLN A 283 9.32 -26.14 17.26
C GLN A 283 9.44 -27.62 17.69
N LEU A 284 8.28 -28.28 17.85
CA LEU A 284 8.17 -29.67 18.32
C LEU A 284 8.64 -29.91 19.76
N ASN A 285 8.88 -28.86 20.54
CA ASN A 285 9.23 -28.99 21.96
C ASN A 285 7.98 -29.35 22.79
N VAL A 286 7.85 -30.64 23.11
CA VAL A 286 6.73 -31.20 23.88
C VAL A 286 6.59 -30.53 25.25
N SER A 287 7.68 -30.20 25.93
CA SER A 287 7.63 -29.60 27.27
C SER A 287 7.07 -28.17 27.24
N GLU A 288 7.53 -27.37 26.28
CA GLU A 288 7.04 -26.00 26.07
C GLU A 288 5.58 -25.99 25.59
N ALA A 289 5.24 -26.90 24.69
CA ALA A 289 3.87 -27.06 24.20
C ALA A 289 2.91 -27.49 25.32
N ALA A 290 3.31 -28.43 26.17
CA ALA A 290 2.51 -28.85 27.32
C ALA A 290 2.25 -27.68 28.27
N ARG A 291 3.26 -26.85 28.55
CA ARG A 291 3.11 -25.66 29.38
C ARG A 291 2.13 -24.64 28.75
N GLN A 292 2.24 -24.41 27.45
CA GLN A 292 1.35 -23.50 26.72
C GLN A 292 -0.10 -23.98 26.71
N LEU A 293 -0.32 -25.30 26.65
CA LEU A 293 -1.65 -25.92 26.70
C LEU A 293 -2.17 -26.13 28.12
N PHE A 294 -1.40 -25.75 29.16
CA PHE A 294 -1.70 -26.02 30.57
C PHE A 294 -1.91 -27.52 30.87
N LEU A 295 -1.14 -28.37 30.21
CA LEU A 295 -1.17 -29.83 30.36
C LEU A 295 0.09 -30.33 31.07
N HIS A 296 -0.04 -31.47 31.75
CA HIS A 296 1.13 -32.24 32.12
C HIS A 296 1.79 -32.85 30.87
N ARG A 297 3.12 -32.94 30.85
CA ARG A 297 3.89 -33.47 29.71
C ARG A 297 3.40 -34.85 29.26
N ASN A 298 3.11 -35.76 30.20
CA ASN A 298 2.62 -37.10 29.88
C ASN A 298 1.22 -37.09 29.25
N SER A 299 0.35 -36.16 29.67
CA SER A 299 -0.98 -36.01 29.08
C SER A 299 -0.86 -35.53 27.63
N LEU A 300 0.08 -34.64 27.33
CA LEU A 300 0.36 -34.24 25.96
C LEU A 300 0.92 -35.42 25.14
N LEU A 301 1.86 -36.19 25.68
CA LEU A 301 2.38 -37.38 24.99
C LEU A 301 1.26 -38.36 24.63
N TYR A 302 0.35 -38.64 25.56
CA TYR A 302 -0.83 -39.47 25.28
C TYR A 302 -1.70 -38.92 24.15
N ARG A 303 -1.92 -37.59 24.09
CA ARG A 303 -2.64 -36.95 22.98
C ARG A 303 -1.90 -37.13 21.64
N LEU A 304 -0.57 -37.02 21.64
CA LEU A 304 0.24 -37.22 20.44
C LEU A 304 0.26 -38.69 19.99
N ASP A 305 0.30 -39.63 20.93
CA ASP A 305 0.23 -41.06 20.60
C ASP A 305 -1.13 -41.41 19.99
N LYS A 306 -2.22 -40.90 20.57
CA LYS A 306 -3.57 -41.04 20.00
C LYS A 306 -3.71 -40.41 18.61
N LEU A 307 -3.11 -39.23 18.40
CA LEU A 307 -3.00 -38.60 17.08
C LEU A 307 -2.28 -39.50 16.08
N THR A 308 -1.20 -40.16 16.51
CA THR A 308 -0.41 -41.07 15.67
C THR A 308 -1.23 -42.31 15.32
N GLU A 309 -1.96 -42.89 16.27
CA GLU A 309 -2.85 -44.04 16.04
C GLU A 309 -3.97 -43.73 15.04
N GLU A 310 -4.56 -42.53 15.13
CA GLU A 310 -5.67 -42.12 14.26
C GLU A 310 -5.22 -41.68 12.86
N THR A 311 -4.10 -40.97 12.76
CA THR A 311 -3.61 -40.38 11.50
C THR A 311 -2.55 -41.21 10.80
N GLY A 312 -1.93 -42.17 11.48
CA GLY A 312 -0.76 -42.89 10.99
C GLY A 312 0.51 -42.05 10.85
N LEU A 313 0.51 -40.80 11.33
CA LEU A 313 1.62 -39.85 11.25
C LEU A 313 2.04 -39.44 12.66
N ASP A 314 3.31 -39.60 13.01
CA ASP A 314 3.83 -39.18 14.32
C ASP A 314 4.30 -37.71 14.25
N PRO A 315 3.61 -36.75 14.90
CA PRO A 315 3.98 -35.34 14.85
C PRO A 315 5.34 -35.02 15.48
N ARG A 316 5.99 -35.97 16.16
CA ARG A 316 7.35 -35.83 16.69
C ARG A 316 8.42 -36.15 15.65
N GLN A 317 8.06 -36.90 14.60
CA GLN A 317 8.96 -37.20 13.49
C GLN A 317 8.87 -36.09 12.45
N PHE A 318 10.02 -35.57 12.03
CA PHE A 318 10.05 -34.39 11.15
C PHE A 318 9.26 -34.58 9.82
N PRO A 319 9.40 -35.69 9.07
CA PRO A 319 8.64 -35.87 7.82
C PRO A 319 7.12 -35.85 8.04
N ASP A 320 6.66 -36.55 9.07
CA ASP A 320 5.24 -36.64 9.45
C ASP A 320 4.71 -35.30 9.95
N ALA A 321 5.50 -34.59 10.75
CA ALA A 321 5.21 -33.23 11.21
C ALA A 321 5.00 -32.27 10.03
N VAL A 322 5.83 -32.35 8.99
CA VAL A 322 5.67 -31.53 7.78
C VAL A 322 4.35 -31.85 7.07
N LEU A 323 4.01 -33.13 6.90
CA LEU A 323 2.73 -33.54 6.30
C LEU A 323 1.54 -33.03 7.10
N LEU A 324 1.58 -33.16 8.44
CA LEU A 324 0.55 -32.65 9.33
C LEU A 324 0.45 -31.12 9.29
N GLN A 325 1.57 -30.40 9.25
CA GLN A 325 1.60 -28.95 9.13
C GLN A 325 0.98 -28.47 7.81
N LEU A 326 1.31 -29.14 6.69
CA LEU A 326 0.70 -28.85 5.39
C LEU A 326 -0.79 -29.20 5.37
N PHE A 327 -1.16 -30.32 5.97
CA PHE A 327 -2.56 -30.71 6.11
C PHE A 327 -3.35 -29.64 6.87
N LEU A 328 -2.84 -29.15 8.01
CA LEU A 328 -3.47 -28.05 8.76
C LEU A 328 -3.60 -26.77 7.94
N LEU A 329 -2.58 -26.44 7.14
CA LEU A 329 -2.57 -25.26 6.29
C LEU A 329 -3.64 -25.31 5.19
N PHE A 330 -3.79 -26.45 4.52
CA PHE A 330 -4.74 -26.62 3.41
C PHE A 330 -6.15 -27.04 3.87
N ARG A 331 -6.35 -27.46 5.12
CA ARG A 331 -7.69 -27.80 5.68
C ARG A 331 -8.66 -26.62 5.72
N GLN A 332 -8.16 -25.39 5.72
CA GLN A 332 -9.00 -24.18 5.82
C GLN A 332 -9.67 -23.79 4.49
N HIS A 333 -9.62 -24.67 3.47
CA HIS A 333 -10.26 -24.49 2.17
C HIS A 333 -11.30 -25.56 1.87
#